data_AF-G9ZJ21-F1
#
_entry.id   AF-G9ZJ21-F1
#
_cell.length_a   1.000
_cell.length_b   1.000
_cell.length_c   1.000
_cell.angle_alpha   90.00
_cell.angle_beta   90.00
_cell.angle_gamma   90.00
#
_symmetry.space_group_name_H-M   'P 1'
#
loop_
_entity.id
_entity.type
_entity.pdbx_description
1 polymer ?
#
loop_
_entity_poly.entity_id
_entity_poly.type
_entity_poly.pdbx_seq_one_letter_code
_entity_poly.pdbx_strand_id
1 'polypeptide(L)'
;MGLTTFQGAMPTLDEAKIAKNYLNEDELFRLNRQVSAFFDLAEIKAQAQHPMYMRDWIAELDKFSGLYGQGVLQGAGSISRKQAEQKAEHEYRAYEARTLSPVEQAYLESVKALEKTAVQHLKQQKGGKTS
;
A
#
# COMPACT_ATOMS: atom_id res chain seq x y z
N MET A 1 -8.57 -5.60 2.45
CA MET A 1 -8.03 -4.27 2.09
C MET A 1 -7.94 -4.16 0.59
N GLY A 2 -8.15 -2.98 0.01
CA GLY A 2 -8.10 -2.74 -1.44
C GLY A 2 -6.73 -2.30 -1.97
N LEU A 3 -5.63 -2.63 -1.29
CA LEU A 3 -4.28 -2.34 -1.79
C LEU A 3 -3.98 -3.19 -3.02
N THR A 4 -3.42 -2.57 -4.04
CA THR A 4 -3.09 -3.20 -5.33
C THR A 4 -1.58 -3.29 -5.55
N THR A 5 -0.78 -2.40 -4.95
CA THR A 5 0.67 -2.35 -5.16
C THR A 5 1.42 -2.21 -3.82
N PHE A 6 2.35 -3.14 -3.54
CA PHE A 6 3.25 -3.12 -2.38
C PHE A 6 4.51 -3.96 -2.65
N GLN A 7 5.60 -3.69 -1.93
CA GLN A 7 6.93 -4.25 -2.27
C GLN A 7 7.17 -5.66 -1.72
N GLY A 8 6.54 -6.02 -0.60
CA GLY A 8 6.76 -7.28 0.11
C GLY A 8 5.73 -8.37 -0.19
N ALA A 9 5.87 -9.51 0.50
CA ALA A 9 4.84 -10.56 0.51
C ALA A 9 3.56 -10.12 1.24
N MET A 10 3.69 -9.14 2.15
CA MET A 10 2.61 -8.56 2.94
C MET A 10 2.73 -7.03 2.87
N PRO A 11 1.61 -6.29 2.74
CA PRO A 11 1.64 -4.84 2.77
C PRO A 11 2.02 -4.35 4.17
N THR A 12 2.65 -3.18 4.23
CA THR A 12 2.96 -2.46 5.48
C THR A 12 1.93 -1.37 5.78
N LEU A 13 1.90 -0.90 7.03
CA LEU A 13 1.01 0.20 7.42
C LEU A 13 1.32 1.50 6.65
N ASP A 14 2.60 1.79 6.43
CA ASP A 14 3.03 2.98 5.70
C ASP A 14 2.61 2.91 4.24
N GLU A 15 2.70 1.72 3.62
CA GLU A 15 2.17 1.49 2.28
C GLU A 15 0.65 1.64 2.22
N ALA A 16 -0.08 1.29 3.28
CA ALA A 16 -1.52 1.48 3.37
C ALA A 16 -1.94 2.97 3.44
N LYS A 17 -1.05 3.87 3.87
CA LYS A 17 -1.31 5.32 3.89
C LYS A 17 -1.05 6.00 2.55
N ILE A 18 -0.44 5.30 1.60
CA ILE A 18 -0.03 5.86 0.31
C ILE A 18 -1.15 5.65 -0.72
N ALA A 19 -1.75 6.75 -1.19
CA ALA A 19 -2.88 6.71 -2.13
C ALA A 19 -2.57 5.99 -3.46
N LYS A 20 -1.36 6.16 -4.03
CA LYS A 20 -0.98 5.49 -5.29
C LYS A 20 -0.98 3.97 -5.19
N ASN A 21 -0.86 3.40 -3.99
CA ASN A 21 -0.83 1.94 -3.77
C ASN A 21 -2.22 1.30 -3.86
N TYR A 22 -3.26 2.11 -4.07
CA TYR A 22 -4.63 1.67 -4.36
C TYR A 22 -4.97 1.76 -5.86
N LEU A 23 -4.04 2.22 -6.70
CA LEU A 23 -4.22 2.27 -8.15
C LEU A 23 -3.83 0.94 -8.77
N ASN A 24 -4.62 0.47 -9.74
CA ASN A 24 -4.21 -0.69 -10.53
C ASN A 24 -3.06 -0.33 -11.51
N GLU A 25 -2.49 -1.34 -12.17
CA GLU A 25 -1.36 -1.15 -13.08
C GLU A 25 -1.65 -0.14 -14.20
N ASP A 26 -2.85 -0.20 -14.80
CA ASP A 26 -3.26 0.71 -15.86
C ASP A 26 -3.43 2.15 -15.35
N GLU A 27 -3.98 2.32 -14.15
CA GLU A 27 -4.14 3.62 -13.49
C GLU A 27 -2.80 4.23 -13.12
N LEU A 28 -1.89 3.41 -12.57
CA LEU A 28 -0.54 3.84 -12.22
C LEU A 28 0.27 4.22 -13.48
N PHE A 29 0.13 3.44 -14.56
CA PHE A 29 0.72 3.75 -15.86
C PHE A 29 0.21 5.10 -16.40
N ARG A 30 -1.11 5.31 -16.37
CA ARG A 30 -1.72 6.58 -16.79
C ARG A 30 -1.23 7.76 -15.94
N LEU A 31 -1.20 7.60 -14.62
CA LEU A 31 -0.73 8.63 -13.70
C LEU A 31 0.72 9.03 -14.01
N ASN A 32 1.61 8.05 -14.18
CA ASN A 32 3.01 8.30 -14.51
C ASN A 32 3.13 9.07 -15.84
N ARG A 33 2.36 8.67 -16.86
CA ARG A 33 2.38 9.35 -18.16
C ARG A 33 1.88 10.80 -18.07
N GLN A 34 0.85 11.05 -17.28
CA GLN A 34 0.33 12.40 -17.03
C GLN A 34 1.35 13.28 -16.32
N VAL A 35 2.01 12.76 -15.28
CA VAL A 35 3.06 13.48 -14.54
C VAL A 35 4.22 13.84 -15.47
N SER A 36 4.73 12.89 -16.27
CA SER A 36 5.79 13.17 -17.25
C SER A 36 5.37 14.23 -18.26
N ALA A 37 4.18 14.08 -18.86
CA ALA A 37 3.68 15.05 -19.85
C ALA A 37 3.52 16.47 -19.28
N PHE A 38 3.12 16.59 -18.01
CA PHE A 38 3.04 17.89 -17.35
C PHE A 38 4.43 18.52 -17.15
N PHE A 39 5.44 17.71 -16.78
CA PHE A 39 6.81 18.21 -16.67
C PHE A 39 7.40 18.62 -18.03
N ASP A 40 7.14 17.86 -19.10
CA ASP A 40 7.56 18.23 -20.45
C ASP A 40 6.95 19.59 -20.88
N LEU A 41 5.65 19.79 -20.59
CA LEU A 41 4.98 21.07 -20.81
C LEU A 41 5.62 22.19 -20.00
N ALA A 42 5.96 21.91 -18.74
CA ALA A 42 6.59 22.87 -17.86
C ALA A 42 7.98 23.29 -18.37
N GLU A 43 8.76 22.32 -18.86
CA GLU A 43 10.05 22.56 -19.47
C GLU A 43 9.95 23.44 -20.72
N ILE A 44 9.01 23.16 -21.62
CA ILE A 44 8.78 23.99 -22.82
C ILE A 44 8.45 25.44 -22.43
N LYS A 45 7.57 25.65 -21.45
CA LYS A 45 7.22 27.01 -20.98
C LYS A 45 8.40 27.72 -20.34
N ALA A 46 9.23 26.99 -19.58
CA ALA A 46 10.46 27.52 -18.99
C ALA A 46 11.49 27.91 -20.06
N GLN A 47 11.68 27.07 -21.08
CA GLN A 47 12.55 27.36 -22.23
C GLN A 47 12.08 28.56 -23.04
N ALA A 48 10.76 28.73 -23.19
CA ALA A 48 10.16 29.89 -23.83
C ALA A 48 10.23 31.17 -22.97
N GLN A 49 10.93 31.14 -21.83
CA GLN A 49 11.14 32.26 -20.91
C GLN A 49 9.85 32.95 -20.47
N HIS A 50 8.74 32.19 -20.38
CA HIS A 50 7.50 32.72 -19.85
C HIS A 50 7.62 32.86 -18.32
N PRO A 51 7.56 34.08 -17.75
CA PRO A 51 7.62 34.25 -16.31
C PRO A 51 6.36 33.64 -15.69
N MET A 52 6.52 32.60 -14.88
CA MET A 52 5.43 31.95 -14.17
C MET A 52 5.75 31.82 -12.68
N TYR A 53 4.76 32.12 -11.86
CA TYR A 53 4.81 31.94 -10.40
C TYR A 53 4.14 30.63 -10.02
N MET A 54 4.36 30.17 -8.77
CA MET A 54 3.74 28.93 -8.25
C MET A 54 2.21 28.90 -8.41
N ARG A 55 1.53 30.05 -8.27
CA ARG A 55 0.08 30.14 -8.49
C ARG A 55 -0.34 29.87 -9.94
N ASP A 56 0.49 30.26 -10.91
CA ASP A 56 0.17 30.11 -12.33
C ASP A 56 0.32 28.64 -12.72
N TRP A 57 1.28 27.94 -12.12
CA TRP A 57 1.44 26.49 -12.25
C TRP A 57 0.25 25.70 -11.70
N ILE A 58 -0.39 26.16 -10.62
CA ILE A 58 -1.63 25.53 -10.10
C ILE A 58 -2.74 25.63 -11.15
N ALA A 59 -2.97 26.82 -11.71
CA ALA A 59 -3.99 27.02 -12.72
C ALA A 59 -3.71 26.21 -14.01
N GLU A 60 -2.45 26.13 -14.43
CA GLU A 60 -2.05 25.32 -15.60
C GLU A 60 -2.26 23.82 -15.33
N LEU A 61 -1.95 23.34 -14.12
CA LEU A 61 -2.17 21.95 -13.71
C LEU A 61 -3.65 21.60 -13.66
N ASP A 62 -4.49 22.50 -13.14
CA ASP A 62 -5.95 22.33 -13.12
C ASP A 62 -6.50 22.21 -14.55
N LYS A 63 -6.04 23.09 -15.45
CA LYS A 63 -6.40 23.04 -16.88
C LYS A 63 -5.92 21.75 -17.54
N PHE A 64 -4.68 21.34 -17.28
CA PHE A 64 -4.13 20.09 -17.80
C PHE A 64 -4.94 18.88 -17.33
N SER A 65 -5.26 18.82 -16.04
CA SER A 65 -6.08 17.75 -15.46
C SER A 65 -7.52 17.75 -15.99
N GLY A 66 -8.06 18.92 -16.33
CA GLY A 66 -9.37 19.05 -16.98
C GLY A 66 -9.40 18.52 -18.42
N LEU A 67 -8.33 18.76 -19.19
CA LEU A 67 -8.26 18.39 -20.61
C LEU A 67 -7.77 16.95 -20.85
N TYR A 68 -6.77 16.51 -20.08
CA TYR A 68 -6.05 15.25 -20.28
C TYR A 68 -6.14 14.31 -19.07
N GLY A 69 -6.66 14.80 -17.95
CA GLY A 69 -6.85 14.05 -16.71
C GLY A 69 -8.27 13.49 -16.56
N GLN A 70 -8.62 13.16 -15.32
CA GLN A 70 -9.99 12.81 -14.94
C GLN A 70 -10.79 14.02 -14.42
N GLY A 71 -10.29 15.23 -14.69
CA GLY A 71 -10.82 16.47 -14.13
C GLY A 71 -10.14 16.89 -12.83
N VAL A 72 -10.58 18.02 -12.31
CA VAL A 72 -10.14 18.60 -11.04
C VAL A 72 -11.22 18.35 -10.00
N LEU A 73 -10.82 18.07 -8.76
CA LEU A 73 -11.75 18.04 -7.64
C LEU A 73 -12.37 19.44 -7.46
N GLN A 74 -13.70 19.55 -7.57
CA GLN A 74 -14.42 20.82 -7.45
C GLN A 74 -14.42 21.42 -6.02
N GLY A 75 -13.68 20.82 -5.08
CA GLY A 75 -13.51 21.26 -3.71
C GLY A 75 -12.49 20.39 -2.97
N ALA A 76 -12.32 20.62 -1.67
CA ALA A 76 -11.37 19.85 -0.85
C ALA A 76 -11.76 18.38 -0.60
N GLY A 77 -12.88 17.92 -1.18
CA GLY A 77 -13.54 16.67 -0.82
C GLY A 77 -14.25 16.77 0.54
N SER A 78 -15.01 15.73 0.90
CA SER A 78 -15.67 15.63 2.21
C SER A 78 -14.82 14.92 3.27
N ILE A 79 -13.72 14.28 2.84
CA ILE A 79 -12.87 13.45 3.68
C ILE A 79 -11.50 14.12 3.81
N SER A 80 -11.12 14.47 5.04
CA SER A 80 -9.79 14.97 5.34
C SER A 80 -8.74 13.87 5.22
N ARG A 81 -7.49 14.26 4.97
CA ARG A 81 -6.34 13.36 4.99
C ARG A 81 -6.27 12.52 6.28
N LYS A 82 -6.49 13.16 7.44
CA LYS A 82 -6.48 12.47 8.74
C LYS A 82 -7.54 11.37 8.83
N GLN A 83 -8.75 11.63 8.31
CA GLN A 83 -9.82 10.62 8.28
C GLN A 83 -9.48 9.46 7.33
N ALA A 84 -8.86 9.76 6.17
CA ALA A 84 -8.42 8.72 5.24
C ALA A 84 -7.31 7.84 5.86
N GLU A 85 -6.33 8.45 6.53
CA GLU A 85 -5.26 7.74 7.23
C GLU A 85 -5.82 6.87 8.37
N GLN A 86 -6.73 7.38 9.19
CA GLN A 86 -7.39 6.60 10.24
C GLN A 86 -8.16 5.39 9.68
N LYS A 87 -8.84 5.58 8.55
CA LYS A 87 -9.54 4.48 7.87
C LYS A 87 -8.55 3.43 7.38
N ALA A 88 -7.44 3.84 6.75
CA ALA A 88 -6.40 2.93 6.29
C ALA A 88 -5.78 2.14 7.46
N GLU A 89 -5.52 2.79 8.59
CA GLU A 89 -5.02 2.13 9.81
C GLU A 89 -6.00 1.08 10.35
N HIS A 90 -7.29 1.40 10.38
CA HIS A 90 -8.33 0.47 10.85
C HIS A 90 -8.43 -0.76 9.95
N GLU A 91 -8.47 -0.56 8.63
CA GLU A 91 -8.49 -1.65 7.64
C GLU A 91 -7.23 -2.52 7.72
N TYR A 92 -6.07 -1.90 7.96
CA TYR A 92 -4.79 -2.61 8.11
C TYR A 92 -4.80 -3.51 9.35
N ARG A 93 -5.25 -3.00 10.50
CA ARG A 93 -5.36 -3.81 11.73
C ARG A 93 -6.32 -4.99 11.55
N ALA A 94 -7.43 -4.78 10.85
CA ALA A 94 -8.38 -5.86 10.54
C ALA A 94 -7.76 -6.93 9.61
N TYR A 95 -6.86 -6.52 8.71
CA TYR A 95 -6.10 -7.43 7.86
C TYR A 95 -5.04 -8.22 8.64
N GLU A 96 -4.27 -7.54 9.49
CA GLU A 96 -3.26 -8.14 10.36
C GLU A 96 -3.86 -9.19 11.30
N ALA A 97 -5.00 -8.89 11.92
CA ALA A 97 -5.70 -9.84 12.79
C ALA A 97 -6.24 -11.09 12.06
N ARG A 98 -6.47 -11.01 10.74
CA ARG A 98 -6.99 -12.11 9.93
C ARG A 98 -5.90 -12.90 9.22
N THR A 99 -4.72 -12.34 9.06
CA THR A 99 -3.67 -12.88 8.19
C THR A 99 -2.46 -13.23 9.03
N LEU A 100 -2.21 -14.53 9.19
CA LEU A 100 -1.02 -15.01 9.90
C LEU A 100 0.24 -14.65 9.13
N SER A 101 1.18 -13.98 9.79
CA SER A 101 2.48 -13.68 9.19
C SER A 101 3.27 -14.97 8.94
N PRO A 102 4.20 -14.98 7.96
CA PRO A 102 5.07 -16.13 7.73
C PRO A 102 5.87 -16.57 8.97
N VAL A 103 6.24 -15.62 9.84
CA VAL A 103 6.94 -15.88 11.09
C VAL A 103 6.04 -16.60 12.08
N GLU A 104 4.79 -16.15 12.23
CA GLU A 104 3.81 -16.82 13.11
C GLU A 104 3.46 -18.21 12.60
N GLN A 105 3.37 -18.41 11.28
CA GLN A 105 3.18 -19.73 10.68
C GLN A 105 4.36 -20.66 11.01
N ALA A 106 5.60 -20.22 10.77
CA ALA A 106 6.79 -20.98 11.09
C ALA A 106 6.90 -21.29 12.60
N TYR A 107 6.52 -20.34 13.46
CA TYR A 107 6.46 -20.55 14.89
C TYR A 107 5.46 -21.65 15.27
N LEU A 108 4.22 -21.59 14.74
CA LEU A 108 3.21 -22.62 14.99
C LEU A 108 3.64 -24.01 14.49
N GLU A 109 4.33 -24.08 13.36
CA GLU A 109 4.90 -25.33 12.86
C GLU A 109 5.95 -25.90 13.81
N SER A 110 6.83 -25.04 14.34
CA SER A 110 7.84 -25.45 15.32
C SER A 110 7.23 -25.98 16.63
N VAL A 111 6.18 -25.32 17.13
CA VAL A 111 5.44 -25.75 18.33
C VAL A 111 4.78 -27.12 18.09
N LYS A 112 4.11 -27.31 16.96
CA LYS A 112 3.50 -28.60 16.60
C LYS A 112 4.55 -29.72 16.46
N ALA A 113 5.72 -29.41 15.90
CA ALA A 113 6.80 -30.38 15.79
C ALA A 113 7.35 -30.79 17.18
N LEU A 114 7.50 -29.82 18.09
CA LEU A 114 7.90 -30.08 19.48
C LEU A 114 6.87 -30.94 20.22
N GLU A 115 5.57 -30.62 20.10
CA GLU A 115 4.50 -31.42 20.70
C GLU A 115 4.53 -32.87 20.20
N LYS A 116 4.66 -33.06 18.87
CA LYS A 116 4.73 -34.41 18.27
C LYS A 116 5.92 -35.21 18.80
N THR A 117 7.07 -34.54 18.94
CA THR A 117 8.30 -35.14 19.48
C THR A 117 8.15 -35.51 20.95
N ALA A 118 7.57 -34.61 21.76
CA ALA A 118 7.28 -34.87 23.18
C ALA A 118 6.31 -36.05 23.37
N VAL A 119 5.24 -36.13 22.57
CA VAL A 119 4.29 -37.25 22.59
C VAL A 119 4.96 -38.57 22.20
N GLN A 120 5.87 -38.57 21.22
CA GLN A 120 6.64 -39.76 20.85
C GLN A 120 7.55 -40.24 22.00
N HIS A 121 8.27 -39.32 22.64
CA HIS A 121 9.10 -39.67 23.80
C HIS A 121 8.29 -40.19 24.99
N LEU A 122 7.12 -39.61 25.28
CA LEU A 122 6.23 -40.10 26.33
C LEU A 122 5.69 -41.51 26.05
N LYS A 123 5.42 -41.85 24.77
CA LYS A 123 5.02 -43.21 24.39
C LYS A 123 6.17 -44.20 24.56
N GLN A 124 7.41 -43.82 24.23
CA GLN A 124 8.59 -44.66 24.41
C GLN A 124 8.89 -44.93 25.90
N GLN A 125 8.73 -43.95 26.78
CA GLN A 125 8.94 -44.13 28.22
C GLN A 125 7.88 -45.01 28.91
N LYS A 126 6.64 -45.04 28.40
CA LYS A 126 5.57 -45.91 28.93
C LYS A 126 5.73 -47.38 28.50
N GLY A 127 6.38 -47.66 27.38
CA GLY A 127 6.65 -49.03 26.90
C GLY A 127 7.79 -49.74 27.63
N GLY A 128 8.66 -49.03 28.35
CA GLY A 128 9.84 -49.59 29.03
C GLY A 128 9.67 -49.91 30.52
N LYS A 129 8.48 -49.72 31.11
CA LYS A 129 8.24 -49.92 32.55
C LYS A 129 7.46 -51.20 32.90
N THR A 130 7.22 -52.08 31.94
CA THR A 130 6.63 -53.41 32.15
C THR A 130 7.57 -54.49 31.61
N SER A 131 8.67 -54.74 32.32
CA SER A 131 9.46 -55.98 32.27
C SER A 131 10.23 -56.11 33.57
#